data_AF-A0AAU7C8K8-F1
#
_entry.id   AF-A0AAU7C8K8-F1
#
_cell.length_a   1.000
_cell.length_b   1.000
_cell.length_c   1.000
_cell.angle_alpha   90.00
_cell.angle_beta   90.00
_cell.angle_gamma   90.00
#
_symmetry.space_group_name_H-M   'P 1'
#
loop_
_entity.id
_entity.type
_entity.pdbx_description
1 polymer ?
#
loop_
_entity_poly.entity_id
_entity_poly.type
_entity_poly.pdbx_seq_one_letter_code
_entity_poly.pdbx_strand_id
1 'polypeptide(L)'
;MDSQDQTLKSLRVVGKIVGYTHRGIFSPREAVDKIADELAYYRLGDLAEAVLPLLTPELVAELRAWVGEVMHPGYRYESVGLGVAPPEDDRLQMQVELVSLASRFARLGMTPAEDGPSTLAVDA
;
A
#
# COMPACT_ATOMS: atom_id res chain seq x y z
N MET A 1 -19.21 3.99 16.55
CA MET A 1 -18.41 4.93 15.75
C MET A 1 -18.88 4.77 14.32
N ASP A 2 -19.33 5.84 13.67
CA ASP A 2 -19.98 5.75 12.35
C ASP A 2 -18.94 5.40 11.27
N SER A 3 -19.33 4.61 10.27
CA SER A 3 -18.46 4.16 9.17
C SER A 3 -17.91 5.34 8.35
N GLN A 4 -18.73 6.40 8.21
CA GLN A 4 -18.32 7.65 7.56
C GLN A 4 -17.22 8.39 8.32
N ASP A 5 -17.30 8.42 9.66
CA ASP A 5 -16.29 9.08 10.49
C ASP A 5 -14.92 8.42 10.31
N GLN A 6 -14.89 7.09 10.21
CA GLN A 6 -13.65 6.33 10.04
C GLN A 6 -13.07 6.53 8.63
N THR A 7 -13.91 6.57 7.59
CA THR A 7 -13.48 6.86 6.20
C THR A 7 -12.75 8.20 6.11
N LEU A 8 -13.38 9.28 6.62
CA LEU A 8 -12.80 10.62 6.57
C LEU A 8 -11.52 10.72 7.41
N LYS A 9 -11.48 10.03 8.54
CA LYS A 9 -10.30 9.95 9.40
C LYS A 9 -9.14 9.28 8.68
N SER A 10 -9.37 8.14 8.02
CA SER A 10 -8.32 7.41 7.30
C SER A 10 -7.79 8.20 6.10
N LEU A 11 -8.64 8.88 5.32
CA LEU A 11 -8.17 9.78 4.25
C LEU A 11 -7.29 10.92 4.80
N ARG A 12 -7.63 11.46 5.98
CA ARG A 12 -6.79 12.47 6.66
C ARG A 12 -5.45 11.88 7.10
N VAL A 13 -5.41 10.63 7.57
CA VAL A 13 -4.17 9.93 7.92
C VAL A 13 -3.30 9.73 6.68
N VAL A 14 -3.88 9.25 5.57
CA VAL A 14 -3.19 9.11 4.28
C VAL A 14 -2.57 10.44 3.84
N GLY A 15 -3.34 11.54 3.86
CA GLY A 15 -2.81 12.86 3.53
C GLY A 15 -1.64 13.32 4.40
N LYS A 16 -1.65 12.96 5.71
CA LYS A 16 -0.51 13.23 6.60
C LYS A 16 0.72 12.41 6.23
N ILE A 17 0.55 11.12 5.91
CA ILE A 17 1.64 10.23 5.50
C ILE A 17 2.30 10.76 4.22
N VAL A 18 1.52 11.14 3.22
CA VAL A 18 2.03 11.77 1.99
C VAL A 18 2.81 13.06 2.32
N GLY A 19 2.26 13.91 3.19
CA GLY A 19 2.93 15.13 3.64
C GLY A 19 4.23 14.88 4.41
N TYR A 20 4.33 13.81 5.19
CA TYR A 20 5.56 13.41 5.89
C TYR A 20 6.60 12.84 4.94
N THR A 21 6.18 12.10 3.92
CA THR A 21 7.07 11.62 2.85
C THR A 21 7.71 12.80 2.12
N HIS A 22 6.92 13.81 1.76
CA HIS A 22 7.43 15.01 1.09
C HIS A 22 8.45 15.80 1.94
N ARG A 23 8.38 15.69 3.27
CA ARG A 23 9.33 16.30 4.21
C ARG A 23 10.55 15.40 4.51
N GLY A 24 10.65 14.23 3.88
CA GLY A 24 11.71 13.25 4.11
C GLY A 24 11.64 12.55 5.47
N ILE A 25 10.48 12.57 6.14
CA ILE A 25 10.29 11.90 7.44
C ILE A 25 10.06 10.39 7.24
N PHE A 26 9.35 10.02 6.17
CA PHE A 26 9.18 8.64 5.75
C PHE A 26 9.81 8.45 4.37
N SER A 27 10.44 7.31 4.18
CA SER A 27 10.75 6.81 2.83
C SER A 27 9.45 6.50 2.07
N PRO A 28 9.47 6.48 0.72
CA PRO A 28 8.32 6.07 -0.08
C PRO A 28 7.77 4.70 0.33
N ARG A 29 8.66 3.76 0.63
CA ARG A 29 8.30 2.42 1.08
C ARG A 29 7.51 2.43 2.38
N GLU A 30 8.05 3.09 3.41
CA GLU A 30 7.37 3.21 4.70
C GLU A 30 6.01 3.90 4.58
N ALA A 31 5.90 4.87 3.68
CA ALA A 31 4.65 5.56 3.42
C ALA A 31 3.59 4.64 2.79
N VAL A 32 3.97 3.85 1.78
CA VAL A 32 3.08 2.86 1.14
C VAL A 32 2.63 1.81 2.15
N ASP A 33 3.56 1.23 2.92
CA ASP A 33 3.21 0.23 3.94
C ASP A 33 2.25 0.81 5.00
N LYS A 34 2.48 2.05 5.46
CA LYS A 34 1.59 2.69 6.44
C LYS A 34 0.22 3.03 5.87
N ILE A 35 0.13 3.43 4.61
CA ILE A 35 -1.15 3.68 3.93
C ILE A 35 -1.90 2.34 3.79
N ALA A 36 -1.22 1.29 3.36
CA ALA A 36 -1.82 -0.04 3.22
C ALA A 36 -2.31 -0.57 4.57
N ASP A 37 -1.50 -0.45 5.62
CA ASP A 37 -1.86 -0.88 6.98
C ASP A 37 -3.07 -0.12 7.52
N GLU A 38 -3.13 1.20 7.34
CA GLU A 38 -4.28 2.02 7.74
C GLU A 38 -5.57 1.55 7.05
N LEU A 39 -5.51 1.34 5.73
CA LEU A 39 -6.70 0.92 4.96
C LEU A 39 -7.11 -0.52 5.28
N ALA A 40 -6.15 -1.44 5.41
CA ALA A 40 -6.41 -2.84 5.72
C ALA A 40 -6.97 -3.02 7.14
N TYR A 41 -6.39 -2.33 8.12
CA TYR A 41 -6.80 -2.43 9.53
C TYR A 41 -8.26 -2.01 9.73
N TYR A 42 -8.69 -0.95 9.07
CA TYR A 42 -10.08 -0.48 9.13
C TYR A 42 -10.99 -1.09 8.04
N ARG A 43 -10.50 -2.04 7.24
CA ARG A 43 -11.23 -2.70 6.14
C ARG A 43 -11.81 -1.71 5.11
N LEU A 44 -11.05 -0.67 4.83
CA LEU A 44 -11.38 0.43 3.92
C LEU A 44 -10.76 0.22 2.53
N GLY A 45 -10.76 -1.02 2.03
CA GLY A 45 -10.14 -1.34 0.75
C GLY A 45 -10.84 -0.69 -0.46
N ASP A 46 -12.08 -0.26 -0.30
CA ASP A 46 -12.85 0.52 -1.27
C ASP A 46 -12.31 1.94 -1.47
N LEU A 47 -11.52 2.47 -0.53
CA LEU A 47 -10.89 3.79 -0.66
C LEU A 47 -9.68 3.82 -1.60
N ALA A 48 -9.28 2.69 -2.20
CA ALA A 48 -8.14 2.62 -3.13
C ALA A 48 -8.23 3.70 -4.24
N GLU A 49 -9.41 3.88 -4.85
CA GLU A 49 -9.63 4.87 -5.91
C GLU A 49 -9.50 6.31 -5.41
N ALA A 50 -9.93 6.59 -4.18
CA ALA A 50 -9.83 7.91 -3.57
C ALA A 50 -8.40 8.26 -3.14
N VAL A 51 -7.59 7.23 -2.84
CA VAL A 51 -6.20 7.38 -2.39
C VAL A 51 -5.25 7.64 -3.55
N LEU A 52 -5.42 6.98 -4.70
CA LEU A 52 -4.50 7.08 -5.83
C LEU A 52 -4.20 8.53 -6.28
N PRO A 53 -5.19 9.44 -6.43
CA PRO A 53 -4.93 10.82 -6.83
C PRO A 53 -4.14 11.64 -5.80
N LEU A 54 -4.03 11.16 -4.56
CA LEU A 54 -3.29 11.82 -3.49
C LEU A 54 -1.80 11.47 -3.49
N LEU A 55 -1.41 10.41 -4.20
CA LEU A 55 -0.05 9.89 -4.20
C LEU A 55 0.83 10.68 -5.18
N THR A 56 2.08 10.91 -4.79
CA THR A 56 3.10 11.43 -5.70
C THR A 56 3.53 10.35 -6.70
N PRO A 57 4.15 10.70 -7.84
CA PRO A 57 4.64 9.70 -8.81
C PRO A 57 5.59 8.66 -8.18
N GLU A 58 6.43 9.08 -7.24
CA GLU A 58 7.33 8.20 -6.49
C GLU A 58 6.56 7.19 -5.62
N LEU A 59 5.53 7.65 -4.89
CA LEU A 59 4.65 6.78 -4.12
C LEU A 59 3.84 5.84 -5.00
N VAL A 60 3.45 6.27 -6.21
CA VAL A 60 2.79 5.41 -7.19
C VAL A 60 3.72 4.31 -7.69
N ALA A 61 4.99 4.62 -7.95
CA ALA A 61 5.98 3.63 -8.35
C ALA A 61 6.20 2.60 -7.24
N GLU A 62 6.33 3.05 -6.00
CA GLU A 62 6.49 2.18 -4.83
C GLU A 62 5.23 1.33 -4.58
N LEU A 63 4.03 1.91 -4.76
CA LEU A 63 2.77 1.18 -4.63
C LEU A 63 2.68 0.01 -5.64
N ARG A 64 3.18 0.19 -6.87
CA ARG A 64 3.24 -0.90 -7.86
C ARG A 64 4.15 -2.04 -7.41
N ALA A 65 5.32 -1.71 -6.86
CA ALA A 65 6.24 -2.71 -6.31
C ALA A 65 5.59 -3.46 -5.14
N TRP A 66 4.98 -2.73 -4.22
CA TRP A 66 4.23 -3.28 -3.10
C TRP A 66 3.09 -4.22 -3.55
N VAL A 67 2.31 -3.85 -4.58
CA VAL A 67 1.26 -4.74 -5.13
C VAL A 67 1.89 -6.05 -5.61
N GLY A 68 3.02 -6.00 -6.31
CA GLY A 68 3.73 -7.21 -6.77
C GLY A 68 4.16 -8.12 -5.64
N GLU A 69 4.71 -7.53 -4.57
CA GLU A 69 5.13 -8.27 -3.38
C GLU A 69 3.96 -8.93 -2.67
N VAL A 70 2.88 -8.18 -2.38
CA VAL A 70 1.72 -8.69 -1.63
C VAL A 70 0.99 -9.80 -2.38
N MET A 71 0.96 -9.70 -3.71
CA MET A 71 0.33 -10.71 -4.57
C MET A 71 1.19 -11.98 -4.75
N HIS A 72 2.45 -11.98 -4.30
CA HIS A 72 3.30 -13.16 -4.37
C HIS A 72 2.80 -14.27 -3.41
N PRO A 73 2.71 -15.55 -3.82
CA PRO A 73 2.17 -16.63 -2.97
C PRO A 73 2.90 -16.83 -1.63
N GLY A 74 4.17 -16.43 -1.57
CA GLY A 74 5.00 -16.50 -0.36
C GLY A 74 4.89 -15.29 0.56
N TYR A 75 4.11 -14.28 0.22
CA TYR A 75 3.99 -13.07 1.03
C TYR A 75 3.42 -13.37 2.42
N ARG A 76 3.99 -12.69 3.41
CA ARG A 76 3.59 -12.75 4.81
C ARG A 76 3.57 -11.32 5.34
N TYR A 77 2.44 -10.93 5.93
CA TYR A 77 2.29 -9.64 6.56
C TYR A 77 3.25 -9.52 7.75
N GLU A 78 4.04 -8.45 7.72
CA GLU A 78 4.85 -7.98 8.83
C GLU A 78 4.43 -6.54 9.12
N SER A 79 4.13 -6.22 10.38
CA SER A 79 3.65 -4.88 10.73
C SER A 79 4.77 -3.85 10.61
N VAL A 80 4.63 -2.92 9.67
CA VAL A 80 5.58 -1.82 9.46
C VAL A 80 5.13 -0.59 10.25
N GLY A 81 5.34 -0.66 11.55
CA GLY A 81 5.24 0.50 12.43
C GLY A 81 3.82 0.95 12.75
N LEU A 82 2.95 0.02 13.12
CA LEU A 82 1.98 0.28 14.16
C LEU A 82 2.74 0.31 15.48
N GLY A 83 2.61 1.37 16.29
CA GLY A 83 3.27 1.47 17.60
C GLY A 83 2.92 0.32 18.57
N VAL A 84 1.94 -0.51 18.20
CA VAL A 84 1.60 -1.79 18.79
C VAL A 84 1.34 -2.75 17.62
N ALA A 85 2.09 -3.85 17.55
CA ALA A 85 1.81 -4.89 16.56
C ALA A 85 0.40 -5.46 16.79
N PRO A 86 -0.41 -5.68 15.75
CA PRO A 86 -1.74 -6.23 15.91
C PRO A 86 -1.65 -7.62 16.57
N PRO A 87 -2.65 -7.99 17.41
CA PRO A 87 -2.84 -9.36 17.90
C PRO A 87 -2.74 -10.40 16.79
N GLU A 88 -2.39 -11.64 17.14
CA GLU A 88 -2.16 -12.71 16.14
C GLU A 88 -3.38 -12.97 15.24
N ASP A 89 -4.59 -12.99 15.81
CA ASP A 89 -5.84 -13.14 15.05
C ASP A 89 -6.06 -11.98 14.05
N ASP A 90 -5.69 -10.76 14.46
CA ASP A 90 -5.77 -9.58 13.61
C ASP A 90 -4.73 -9.63 12.48
N ARG A 91 -3.59 -10.32 12.65
CA ARG A 91 -2.58 -10.47 11.58
C ARG A 91 -3.08 -11.31 10.43
N LEU A 92 -3.84 -12.38 10.69
CA LEU A 92 -4.44 -13.19 9.64
C LEU A 92 -5.52 -12.40 8.88
N GLN A 93 -6.33 -11.61 9.59
CA GLN A 93 -7.28 -10.71 8.94
C GLN A 93 -6.56 -9.63 8.12
N MET A 94 -5.52 -8.99 8.68
CA MET A 94 -4.69 -8.01 7.98
C MET A 94 -4.11 -8.60 6.69
N GLN A 95 -3.59 -9.83 6.73
CA GLN A 95 -3.08 -10.53 5.55
C GLN A 95 -4.14 -10.64 4.45
N VAL A 96 -5.37 -11.00 4.79
CA VAL A 96 -6.49 -11.11 3.84
C VAL A 96 -6.87 -9.74 3.28
N GLU A 97 -6.97 -8.72 4.13
CA GLU A 97 -7.33 -7.36 3.70
C GLU A 97 -6.25 -6.71 2.83
N LEU A 98 -4.96 -6.93 3.13
CA LEU A 98 -3.86 -6.45 2.31
C LEU A 98 -3.88 -7.08 0.91
N VAL A 99 -4.12 -8.39 0.81
CA VAL A 99 -4.26 -9.08 -0.49
C VAL A 99 -5.47 -8.57 -1.27
N SER A 100 -6.59 -8.34 -0.57
CA SER A 100 -7.80 -7.74 -1.16
C SER A 100 -7.53 -6.32 -1.69
N LEU A 101 -6.81 -5.51 -0.92
CA LEU A 101 -6.40 -4.14 -1.28
C LEU A 101 -5.42 -4.14 -2.47
N ALA A 102 -4.39 -4.97 -2.44
CA ALA A 102 -3.44 -5.12 -3.54
C ALA A 102 -4.14 -5.55 -4.84
N SER A 103 -5.08 -6.49 -4.76
CA SER A 103 -5.91 -6.89 -5.89
C SER A 103 -6.75 -5.74 -6.46
N ARG A 104 -7.25 -4.84 -5.60
CA ARG A 104 -7.99 -3.64 -6.04
C ARG A 104 -7.07 -2.66 -6.75
N PHE A 105 -5.91 -2.35 -6.18
CA PHE A 105 -4.92 -1.49 -6.83
C PHE A 105 -4.44 -2.07 -8.18
N ALA A 106 -4.22 -3.39 -8.26
CA ALA A 106 -3.89 -4.06 -9.52
C ALA A 106 -4.96 -3.83 -10.60
N ARG A 107 -6.26 -3.93 -10.26
CA ARG A 107 -7.38 -3.63 -11.17
C ARG A 107 -7.42 -2.16 -11.62
N LEU A 108 -6.87 -1.25 -10.81
CA LEU A 108 -6.71 0.17 -11.14
C LEU A 108 -5.43 0.47 -11.94
N GLY A 109 -4.73 -0.57 -12.41
CA GLY A 109 -3.52 -0.46 -13.22
C GLY A 109 -2.23 -0.29 -12.42
N MET A 110 -2.26 -0.51 -11.10
CA MET A 110 -1.06 -0.56 -10.25
C MET A 110 -0.44 -1.95 -10.24
N THR A 111 -0.13 -2.49 -11.41
CA THR A 111 0.68 -3.71 -11.51
C THR A 111 2.16 -3.34 -11.49
N PRO A 112 3.05 -4.24 -11.04
CA PRO A 112 4.48 -4.12 -11.31
C PRO A 112 4.68 -3.82 -12.79
N ALA A 113 5.64 -2.95 -13.11
CA ALA A 113 6.05 -2.83 -14.49
C ALA A 113 6.50 -4.22 -14.94
N GLU A 114 5.95 -4.73 -16.05
CA GLU A 114 6.58 -5.86 -16.72
C GLU A 114 8.00 -5.40 -17.03
N ASP A 115 9.01 -6.10 -16.50
CA ASP A 115 10.38 -5.89 -16.94
C ASP A 115 10.36 -6.07 -18.45
N GLY A 116 10.40 -4.96 -19.18
CA GLY A 116 10.55 -4.98 -20.63
C GLY A 116 11.78 -5.84 -20.96
N PRO A 117 11.80 -6.50 -22.13
CA PRO A 117 12.89 -7.40 -22.48
C PRO A 117 14.22 -6.72 -22.20
N SER A 118 15.02 -7.32 -21.32
CA SER A 118 16.34 -6.85 -20.98
C SER A 118 17.12 -6.71 -22.28
N THR A 119 17.28 -5.48 -22.77
CA THR A 119 18.18 -5.15 -23.86
C THR A 119 19.61 -5.29 -23.35
N LEU A 120 20.01 -6.52 -23.05
CA LEU A 120 21.38 -6.97 -23.26
C LEU A 120 21.49 -7.37 -24.74
N ALA A 121 21.37 -6.35 -25.59
CA ALA A 121 22.13 -6.33 -26.82
C ALA A 121 23.57 -5.99 -26.41
N VAL A 122 24.42 -7.00 -26.30
CA VAL A 122 25.86 -6.81 -26.46
C VAL A 122 26.32 -7.89 -27.41
N ASP A 123 26.54 -7.48 -28.65
CA ASP A 123 27.23 -8.24 -29.68
C ASP A 123 28.53 -8.86 -29.15
N ALA A 124 28.73 -10.15 -29.42
CA ALA A 124 30.04 -10.80 -29.59
C ALA A 124 29.89 -12.10 -30.38
#